data_AF-A0A844Z6S3-F1
#
_entry.id   AF-A0A844Z6S3-F1
#
_cell.length_a   1.000
_cell.length_b   1.000
_cell.length_c   1.000
_cell.angle_alpha   90.00
_cell.angle_beta   90.00
_cell.angle_gamma   90.00
#
_symmetry.space_group_name_H-M   'P 1'
#
loop_
_entity.id
_entity.type
_entity.pdbx_description
1 polymer ?
#
loop_
_entity_poly.entity_id
_entity_poly.type
_entity_poly.pdbx_seq_one_letter_code
_entity_poly.pdbx_strand_id
1 'polypeptide(L)'
;MSALTSQRLIALVFLTLGGWALFAPASVIELAITPEYQDSTYLTAFTMACFGSQAVLFGVMALVVEWPPRAFLVFAAALLPFFWFNYHFHYVEPVLTSIGMLDFAGNVTMLLLALLGWRAAKHAE
;
A
#
# COMPACT_ATOMS: atom_id res chain seq x y z
N MET A 1 11.35 -17.08 7.63
CA MET A 1 11.18 -16.17 6.47
C MET A 1 12.41 -15.28 6.38
N SER A 2 13.00 -15.10 5.20
CA SER A 2 14.19 -14.25 5.02
C SER A 2 13.82 -12.77 4.84
N ALA A 3 14.80 -11.88 4.97
CA ALA A 3 14.64 -10.46 4.68
C ALA A 3 14.19 -10.24 3.21
N LEU A 4 14.83 -10.95 2.27
CA LEU A 4 14.50 -10.87 0.84
C LEU A 4 13.07 -11.34 0.54
N THR A 5 12.61 -12.44 1.16
CA THR A 5 11.21 -12.88 1.00
C THR A 5 10.25 -11.84 1.54
N SER A 6 10.55 -11.25 2.70
CA SER A 6 9.71 -10.22 3.32
C SER A 6 9.59 -8.99 2.41
N GLN A 7 10.72 -8.52 1.87
CA GLN A 7 10.80 -7.40 0.94
C GLN A 7 10.01 -7.67 -0.36
N ARG A 8 10.14 -8.86 -0.95
CA ARG A 8 9.39 -9.25 -2.16
C ARG A 8 7.89 -9.32 -1.93
N LEU A 9 7.46 -9.78 -0.74
CA LEU A 9 6.04 -9.79 -0.38
C LEU A 9 5.50 -8.38 -0.14
N ILE A 10 6.29 -7.47 0.42
CA ILE A 10 5.94 -6.03 0.50
C ILE A 10 5.76 -5.47 -0.91
N ALA A 11 6.72 -5.72 -1.81
CA ALA A 11 6.64 -5.28 -3.19
C ALA A 11 5.40 -5.83 -3.90
N LEU A 12 5.04 -7.10 -3.65
CA LEU A 12 3.85 -7.71 -4.22
C LEU A 12 2.57 -6.94 -3.86
N VAL A 13 2.41 -6.49 -2.61
CA VAL A 13 1.25 -5.69 -2.18
C VAL A 13 1.17 -4.37 -2.97
N PHE A 14 2.28 -3.66 -3.11
CA PHE A 14 2.32 -2.43 -3.90
C PHE A 14 2.02 -2.66 -5.39
N LEU A 15 2.55 -3.73 -5.97
CA LEU A 15 2.34 -4.04 -7.38
C LEU A 15 0.91 -4.48 -7.68
N THR A 16 0.25 -5.21 -6.77
CA THR A 16 -1.13 -5.67 -6.98
C THR A 16 -2.13 -4.54 -6.74
N LEU A 17 -2.11 -3.89 -5.57
CA LEU A 17 -3.05 -2.81 -5.25
C LEU A 17 -2.76 -1.55 -6.09
N GLY A 18 -1.49 -1.18 -6.23
CA GLY A 18 -1.08 -0.07 -7.09
C GLY A 18 -1.36 -0.35 -8.57
N GLY A 19 -1.13 -1.59 -9.02
CA GLY A 19 -1.48 -2.01 -10.38
C GLY A 19 -2.98 -1.94 -10.65
N TRP A 20 -3.81 -2.34 -9.68
CA TRP A 20 -5.27 -2.19 -9.78
C TRP A 20 -5.68 -0.71 -9.91
N ALA A 21 -5.14 0.17 -9.08
CA ALA A 21 -5.37 1.62 -9.17
C ALA A 21 -4.85 2.25 -10.46
N LEU A 22 -3.72 1.77 -11.00
CA LEU A 22 -3.13 2.25 -12.25
C LEU A 22 -3.92 1.82 -13.49
N PHE A 23 -4.23 0.53 -13.60
CA PHE A 23 -4.78 -0.04 -14.83
C PHE A 23 -6.31 -0.11 -14.85
N ALA A 24 -6.96 -0.06 -13.68
CA ALA A 24 -8.41 -0.03 -13.56
C ALA A 24 -8.90 0.97 -12.50
N PRO A 25 -8.55 2.27 -12.62
CA PRO A 25 -8.89 3.30 -11.63
C PRO A 25 -10.40 3.42 -11.39
N ALA A 26 -11.22 3.29 -12.44
CA ALA A 26 -12.68 3.34 -12.34
C ALA A 26 -13.23 2.22 -11.44
N SER A 27 -12.66 1.01 -11.54
CA SER A 27 -13.05 -0.13 -10.68
C SER A 27 -12.68 0.11 -9.22
N VAL A 28 -11.52 0.73 -8.96
CA VAL A 28 -11.16 1.14 -7.60
C VAL A 28 -12.16 2.18 -7.07
N ILE A 29 -12.48 3.21 -7.84
CA ILE A 29 -13.43 4.25 -7.42
C ILE A 29 -14.81 3.63 -7.11
N GLU A 30 -15.32 2.80 -8.00
CA GLU A 30 -16.63 2.15 -7.85
C GLU A 30 -16.72 1.24 -6.63
N LEU A 31 -15.65 0.49 -6.33
CA LEU A 31 -15.67 -0.53 -5.28
C LEU A 31 -15.18 0.00 -3.94
N ALA A 32 -14.16 0.85 -3.93
CA ALA A 32 -13.47 1.30 -2.72
C ALA A 32 -14.01 2.60 -2.14
N ILE A 33 -14.68 3.45 -2.93
CA ILE A 33 -15.24 4.73 -2.49
C ILE A 33 -16.74 4.60 -2.29
N THR A 34 -17.29 5.18 -1.23
CA THR A 34 -18.73 5.18 -0.97
C THR A 34 -19.48 6.05 -1.98
N PRO A 35 -20.73 5.71 -2.33
CA PRO A 35 -21.46 6.39 -3.40
C PRO A 35 -21.54 7.91 -3.26
N GLU A 36 -21.59 8.43 -2.03
CA GLU A 36 -21.68 9.86 -1.73
C GLU A 36 -20.42 10.65 -2.13
N TYR A 37 -19.27 9.98 -2.21
CA TYR A 37 -17.97 10.58 -2.55
C TYR A 37 -17.44 10.12 -3.90
N GLN A 38 -18.20 9.29 -4.63
CA GLN A 38 -17.80 8.85 -5.97
C GLN A 38 -17.93 9.99 -6.98
N ASP A 39 -16.90 10.13 -7.82
CA ASP A 39 -16.90 10.97 -9.00
C ASP A 39 -16.35 10.18 -10.19
N SER A 40 -16.95 10.38 -11.36
CA SER A 40 -16.59 9.73 -12.62
C SER A 40 -15.86 10.68 -13.59
N THR A 41 -15.45 11.87 -13.15
CA THR A 41 -14.65 12.74 -14.00
C THR A 41 -13.33 12.09 -14.40
N TYR A 42 -12.84 12.48 -15.58
CA TYR A 42 -11.53 12.08 -16.08
C TYR A 42 -10.41 12.43 -15.09
N LEU A 43 -10.52 13.56 -14.39
CA LEU A 43 -9.52 13.99 -13.42
C LEU A 43 -9.45 13.03 -12.21
N THR A 44 -10.59 12.56 -11.73
CA THR A 44 -10.65 11.59 -10.61
C THR A 44 -10.05 10.24 -11.02
N ALA A 45 -10.37 9.73 -12.21
CA ALA A 45 -9.73 8.52 -12.72
C ALA A 45 -8.21 8.70 -12.97
N PHE A 46 -7.81 9.86 -13.51
CA PHE A 46 -6.41 10.20 -13.76
C PHE A 46 -5.61 10.28 -12.45
N THR A 47 -6.13 10.94 -11.42
CA THR A 47 -5.46 11.05 -10.11
C THR A 47 -5.36 9.70 -9.41
N MET A 48 -6.39 8.85 -9.50
CA MET A 48 -6.32 7.46 -9.02
C MET A 48 -5.21 6.66 -9.73
N ALA A 49 -5.10 6.82 -11.05
CA ALA A 49 -4.02 6.19 -11.81
C ALA A 49 -2.62 6.73 -11.45
N CYS A 50 -2.49 8.03 -11.14
CA CYS A 50 -1.25 8.60 -10.63
C CYS A 50 -0.86 8.04 -9.26
N PHE A 51 -1.83 7.84 -8.35
CA PHE A 51 -1.58 7.16 -7.08
C PHE A 51 -1.11 5.72 -7.31
N GLY A 52 -1.80 4.99 -8.21
CA GLY A 52 -1.40 3.64 -8.61
C GLY A 52 0.01 3.59 -9.21
N SER A 53 0.38 4.54 -10.07
CA SER A 53 1.71 4.58 -10.70
C SER A 53 2.83 4.81 -9.68
N GLN A 54 2.61 5.65 -8.66
CA GLN A 54 3.55 5.85 -7.56
C GLN A 54 3.73 4.57 -6.73
N ALA A 55 2.64 3.86 -6.43
CA ALA A 55 2.68 2.58 -5.73
C ALA A 55 3.44 1.52 -6.54
N VAL A 56 3.17 1.40 -7.85
CA VAL A 56 3.89 0.48 -8.74
C VAL A 56 5.37 0.81 -8.81
N LEU A 57 5.73 2.10 -8.93
CA LEU A 57 7.13 2.55 -8.90
C LEU A 57 7.83 2.07 -7.63
N PHE A 58 7.22 2.28 -6.46
CA PHE A 58 7.78 1.82 -5.20
C PHE A 58 7.90 0.28 -5.16
N GLY A 59 6.88 -0.45 -5.62
CA GLY A 59 6.91 -1.90 -5.73
C GLY A 59 8.07 -2.42 -6.58
N VAL A 60 8.31 -1.81 -7.75
CA VAL A 60 9.46 -2.16 -8.62
C VAL A 60 10.78 -1.85 -7.92
N MET A 61 10.90 -0.68 -7.29
CA MET A 61 12.11 -0.31 -6.52
C MET A 61 12.37 -1.30 -5.38
N ALA A 62 11.33 -1.73 -4.68
CA ALA A 62 11.41 -2.72 -3.61
C ALA A 62 11.79 -4.12 -4.13
N LEU A 63 11.69 -4.44 -5.42
CA LEU A 63 12.22 -5.69 -5.97
C LEU A 63 13.71 -5.64 -6.30
N VAL A 64 14.24 -4.45 -6.59
CA VAL A 64 15.59 -4.27 -7.17
C VAL A 64 16.59 -3.73 -6.14
N VAL A 65 16.17 -2.81 -5.28
CA VAL A 65 17.07 -2.15 -4.32
C VAL A 65 17.24 -3.02 -3.07
N GLU A 66 18.47 -3.24 -2.63
CA GLU A 66 18.72 -3.99 -1.39
C GLU A 66 18.32 -3.19 -0.14
N TRP A 67 17.66 -3.86 0.81
CA TRP A 67 17.21 -3.24 2.06
C TRP A 67 18.10 -3.62 3.24
N PRO A 68 18.90 -2.70 3.80
CA PRO A 68 19.55 -2.92 5.10
C PRO A 68 18.50 -2.99 6.22
N PRO A 69 18.81 -3.51 7.42
CA PRO A 69 17.83 -3.62 8.52
C PRO A 69 17.12 -2.30 8.85
N ARG A 70 17.85 -1.17 8.79
CA ARG A 70 17.29 0.17 9.01
C ARG A 70 16.17 0.52 8.02
N ALA A 71 16.25 0.07 6.77
CA ALA A 71 15.27 0.40 5.74
C ALA A 71 13.89 -0.20 6.09
N PHE A 72 13.86 -1.43 6.62
CA PHE A 72 12.62 -2.05 7.10
C PHE A 72 11.98 -1.26 8.25
N LEU A 73 12.76 -0.75 9.20
CA LEU A 73 12.22 0.08 10.30
C LEU A 73 11.71 1.43 9.81
N VAL A 74 12.45 2.10 8.92
CA VAL A 74 11.99 3.36 8.32
C VAL A 74 10.70 3.13 7.54
N PHE A 75 10.61 2.06 6.76
CA PHE A 75 9.40 1.69 6.03
C PHE A 75 8.23 1.41 6.99
N ALA A 76 8.44 0.64 8.06
CA ALA A 76 7.42 0.38 9.08
C ALA A 76 6.89 1.67 9.72
N ALA A 77 7.79 2.62 10.03
CA ALA A 77 7.39 3.93 10.56
C ALA A 77 6.64 4.77 9.52
N ALA A 78 7.07 4.74 8.26
CA ALA A 78 6.44 5.45 7.15
C ALA A 78 5.03 4.93 6.82
N LEU A 79 4.68 3.70 7.24
CA LEU A 79 3.33 3.16 7.11
C LEU A 79 2.33 3.74 8.13
N LEU A 80 2.79 4.26 9.27
CA LEU A 80 1.91 4.69 10.37
C LEU A 80 0.83 5.70 9.95
N PRO A 81 1.13 6.73 9.12
CA PRO A 81 0.11 7.65 8.63
C PRO A 81 -1.03 6.97 7.86
N PHE A 82 -0.76 5.87 7.14
CA PHE A 82 -1.78 5.16 6.38
C PHE A 82 -2.79 4.45 7.29
N PHE A 83 -2.38 3.95 8.46
CA PHE A 83 -3.33 3.40 9.43
C PHE A 83 -4.33 4.44 9.91
N TRP A 84 -3.85 5.67 10.18
CA TRP A 84 -4.74 6.78 10.52
C TRP A 84 -5.63 7.17 9.34
N PHE A 85 -5.07 7.25 8.13
CA PHE A 85 -5.82 7.56 6.91
C PHE A 85 -7.01 6.60 6.72
N ASN A 86 -6.76 5.29 6.78
CA ASN A 86 -7.78 4.26 6.65
C ASN A 86 -8.82 4.33 7.77
N TYR A 87 -8.38 4.50 9.02
CA TYR A 87 -9.29 4.62 10.15
C TYR A 87 -10.20 5.84 10.00
N HIS A 88 -9.63 6.99 9.69
CA HIS A 88 -10.36 8.25 9.54
C HIS A 88 -11.36 8.15 8.38
N PHE A 89 -10.90 7.76 7.19
CA PHE A 89 -11.73 7.72 5.99
C PHE A 89 -12.66 6.50 5.90
N HIS A 90 -12.71 5.64 6.91
CA HIS A 90 -13.70 4.56 7.00
C HIS A 90 -14.66 4.74 8.17
N TYR A 91 -14.17 5.11 9.35
CA TYR A 91 -14.98 5.19 10.58
C TYR A 91 -15.39 6.60 10.98
N VAL A 92 -14.64 7.65 10.59
CA VAL A 92 -14.92 9.05 10.97
C VAL A 92 -15.63 9.78 9.84
N GLU A 93 -15.03 9.79 8.66
CA GLU A 93 -15.61 10.30 7.42
C GLU A 93 -15.73 9.10 6.46
N PRO A 94 -16.94 8.57 6.20
CA PRO A 94 -17.12 7.27 5.55
C PRO A 94 -16.91 7.36 4.04
N VAL A 95 -15.70 7.70 3.61
CA VAL A 95 -15.30 7.79 2.19
C VAL A 95 -14.94 6.41 1.64
N LEU A 96 -14.29 5.55 2.44
CA LEU A 96 -13.88 4.21 2.07
C LEU A 96 -14.97 3.19 2.42
N THR A 97 -15.29 2.33 1.45
CA THR A 97 -16.09 1.13 1.71
C THR A 97 -15.28 0.07 2.47
N SER A 98 -15.90 -1.03 2.84
CA SER A 98 -15.19 -2.21 3.35
C SER A 98 -14.20 -2.81 2.35
N ILE A 99 -14.41 -2.61 1.04
CA ILE A 99 -13.43 -2.99 0.01
C ILE A 99 -12.27 -1.98 -0.02
N GLY A 100 -12.55 -0.69 0.22
CA GLY A 100 -11.50 0.32 0.38
C GLY A 100 -10.52 -0.01 1.51
N MET A 101 -10.98 -0.73 2.53
CA MET A 101 -10.14 -1.25 3.63
C MET A 101 -9.17 -2.38 3.21
N LEU A 102 -9.15 -2.78 1.93
CA LEU A 102 -8.04 -3.56 1.38
C LEU A 102 -6.71 -2.82 1.52
N ASP A 103 -6.71 -1.48 1.49
CA ASP A 103 -5.51 -0.68 1.77
C ASP A 103 -5.03 -0.90 3.21
N PHE A 104 -5.92 -0.82 4.21
CA PHE A 104 -5.60 -1.14 5.60
C PHE A 104 -5.04 -2.56 5.75
N ALA A 105 -5.67 -3.55 5.12
CA ALA A 105 -5.21 -4.93 5.15
C ALA A 105 -3.80 -5.07 4.51
N GLY A 106 -3.56 -4.35 3.40
CA GLY A 106 -2.25 -4.23 2.78
C GLY A 106 -1.21 -3.62 3.74
N ASN A 107 -1.54 -2.53 4.42
CA ASN A 107 -0.68 -1.85 5.38
C ASN A 107 -0.34 -2.73 6.59
N VAL A 108 -1.32 -3.46 7.15
CA VAL A 108 -1.07 -4.46 8.21
C VAL A 108 -0.09 -5.52 7.72
N THR A 109 -0.34 -6.07 6.54
CA THR A 109 0.52 -7.10 5.94
C THR A 109 1.95 -6.59 5.77
N MET A 110 2.10 -5.40 5.20
CA MET A 110 3.39 -4.78 4.96
C MET A 110 4.11 -4.42 6.26
N LEU A 111 3.40 -3.97 7.30
CA LEU A 111 3.99 -3.70 8.62
C LEU A 111 4.54 -4.98 9.26
N LEU A 112 3.77 -6.07 9.23
CA LEU A 112 4.22 -7.37 9.75
C LEU A 112 5.44 -7.88 8.97
N LEU A 113 5.40 -7.82 7.64
CA LEU A 113 6.52 -8.19 6.79
C LEU A 113 7.75 -7.31 7.05
N ALA A 114 7.57 -6.01 7.32
CA ALA A 114 8.66 -5.11 7.62
C ALA A 114 9.34 -5.48 8.95
N LEU A 115 8.57 -5.76 9.99
CA LEU A 115 9.10 -6.20 11.29
C LEU A 115 9.81 -7.56 11.19
N LEU A 116 9.26 -8.50 10.42
CA LEU A 116 9.87 -9.81 10.17
C LEU A 116 11.15 -9.69 9.34
N GLY A 117 11.14 -8.84 8.30
CA GLY A 117 12.29 -8.54 7.45
C GLY A 117 13.41 -7.86 8.23
N TRP A 118 13.08 -6.90 9.10
CA TRP A 118 14.05 -6.25 10.00
C TRP A 118 14.75 -7.27 10.90
N ARG A 119 13.98 -8.13 11.59
CA ARG A 119 14.55 -9.17 12.46
C ARG A 119 15.47 -10.10 11.69
N ALA A 120 15.03 -10.58 10.52
CA ALA A 120 15.83 -11.46 9.68
C ALA A 120 17.11 -10.80 9.16
N ALA A 121 17.05 -9.53 8.75
CA ALA A 121 18.21 -8.78 8.27
C ALA A 121 19.23 -8.53 9.39
N LYS A 122 18.77 -8.20 10.61
CA LYS A 122 19.65 -7.97 11.77
C LYS A 122 20.39 -9.24 12.22
N HIS A 123 19.80 -10.42 12.04
CA HIS A 123 20.45 -11.69 12.39
C HIS A 123 21.46 -12.17 11.32
N ALA A 124 21.45 -11.56 10.14
CA ALA A 124 22.39 -11.85 9.07
C ALA A 124 23.60 -10.89 9.03
N GLU A 125 23.56 -9.81 9.84
CA GLU A 125 24.72 -8.95 10.18
C GLU A 125 25.57 -9.61 11.28
#